data_AF-A0A2J5A225-F1
#
_entry.id   AF-A0A2J5A225-F1
#
_cell.length_a   1.000
_cell.length_b   1.000
_cell.length_c   1.000
_cell.angle_alpha   90.00
_cell.angle_beta   90.00
_cell.angle_gamma   90.00
#
_symmetry.space_group_name_H-M   'P 1'
#
loop_
_entity.id
_entity.type
_entity.pdbx_description
1 polymer ?
#
loop_
_entity_poly.entity_id
_entity_poly.type
_entity_poly.pdbx_seq_one_letter_code
_entity_poly.pdbx_strand_id
1 'polypeptide(L)'
;MEMYRLGLRVYESRKKKGDGEVSLNDQLKFICRNLLITSFLTEAVYHIEKETVDKSKVIKSELYIDDEFLTMINERVEGKISKMFK
;
A
#
# COMPACT_ATOMS: atom_id res chain seq x y z
N MET A 1 2.29 -42.73 16.96
CA MET A 1 3.70 -42.30 16.76
C MET A 1 3.90 -41.41 15.53
N GLU A 2 3.13 -41.58 14.47
CA GLU A 2 3.31 -40.83 13.22
C GLU A 2 2.99 -39.33 13.34
N MET A 3 1.91 -38.97 14.04
CA MET A 3 1.54 -37.57 14.30
C MET A 3 2.59 -36.81 15.14
N TYR A 4 3.26 -37.49 16.05
CA TYR A 4 4.35 -36.90 16.85
C TYR A 4 5.57 -36.59 15.97
N ARG A 5 5.94 -37.50 15.06
CA ARG A 5 7.00 -37.28 14.07
C ARG A 5 6.65 -36.19 13.07
N LEU A 6 5.37 -36.06 12.70
CA LEU A 6 4.89 -34.94 11.88
C LEU A 6 5.02 -33.61 12.62
N GLY A 7 4.60 -33.57 13.89
CA GLY A 7 4.74 -32.39 14.75
C GLY A 7 6.19 -31.92 14.90
N LEU A 8 7.12 -32.85 15.13
CA LEU A 8 8.56 -32.55 15.20
C LEU A 8 9.11 -31.99 13.89
N ARG A 9 8.76 -32.58 12.74
CA ARG A 9 9.18 -32.07 11.43
C ARG A 9 8.65 -30.66 11.15
N VAL A 10 7.40 -30.37 11.53
CA VAL A 10 6.81 -29.03 11.38
C VAL A 10 7.51 -28.03 12.31
N TYR A 11 7.78 -28.41 13.55
CA TYR A 11 8.49 -27.58 14.52
C TYR A 11 9.91 -27.23 14.04
N GLU A 12 10.68 -28.23 13.62
CA GLU A 12 12.03 -28.04 13.09
C GLU A 12 12.03 -27.21 11.80
N SER A 13 11.05 -27.42 10.92
CA SER A 13 10.90 -26.63 9.69
C SER A 13 10.56 -25.16 9.97
N ARG A 14 9.70 -24.88 10.96
CA ARG A 14 9.40 -23.49 11.37
C ARG A 14 10.60 -22.82 12.03
N LYS A 15 11.32 -23.55 12.89
CA LYS A 15 12.56 -23.05 13.51
C LYS A 15 13.61 -22.69 12.46
N LYS A 16 13.79 -23.51 11.43
CA LYS A 16 14.70 -23.22 10.30
C LYS A 16 14.24 -22.06 9.40
N LYS A 17 12.94 -21.76 9.34
CA LYS A 17 12.40 -20.63 8.56
C LYS A 17 12.56 -19.28 9.26
N GLY A 18 12.66 -19.27 10.59
CA GLY A 18 12.82 -18.04 11.38
C GLY A 18 14.12 -17.28 11.14
N ASP A 19 15.16 -17.94 10.62
CA ASP A 19 16.46 -17.30 10.33
C ASP A 19 16.47 -16.46 9.03
N GLY A 20 15.38 -16.50 8.25
CA GLY A 20 15.22 -15.75 6.99
C GLY A 20 14.05 -14.77 6.97
N GLU A 21 13.35 -14.59 8.10
CA GLU A 21 12.26 -13.61 8.17
C GLU A 21 12.85 -12.19 8.19
N VAL A 22 12.61 -11.44 7.12
CA VAL A 22 12.90 -10.00 7.06
C VAL A 22 12.25 -9.35 8.28
N SER A 23 13.06 -8.71 9.11
CA SER A 23 12.63 -8.02 10.33
C SER A 23 11.42 -7.14 10.04
N LEU A 24 10.48 -7.05 10.99
CA LEU A 24 9.35 -6.12 10.91
C LEU A 24 9.82 -4.70 10.57
N ASN A 25 10.97 -4.28 11.11
CA ASN A 25 11.56 -2.97 10.82
C ASN A 25 11.98 -2.83 9.35
N ASP A 26 12.50 -3.88 8.74
CA ASP A 26 12.94 -3.85 7.34
C ASP A 26 11.74 -3.91 6.39
N GLN A 27 10.68 -4.63 6.76
CA GLN A 27 9.40 -4.59 6.05
C GLN A 27 8.77 -3.19 6.10
N LEU A 28 8.76 -2.56 7.28
CA LEU A 28 8.24 -1.20 7.45
C LEU A 28 9.07 -0.18 6.65
N LYS A 29 10.41 -0.27 6.67
CA LYS A 29 11.28 0.58 5.84
C LYS A 29 10.97 0.42 4.36
N PHE A 30 10.75 -0.81 3.88
CA PHE A 30 10.40 -1.07 2.49
C PHE A 30 9.06 -0.43 2.11
N ILE A 31 8.04 -0.58 2.95
CA ILE A 31 6.72 0.04 2.75
C ILE A 31 6.83 1.56 2.72
N CYS A 32 7.51 2.17 3.69
CA CYS A 32 7.70 3.62 3.74
C CYS A 32 8.45 4.15 2.51
N ARG A 33 9.51 3.45 2.08
CA ARG A 33 10.27 3.82 0.88
C ARG A 33 9.39 3.78 -0.37
N ASN A 34 8.59 2.74 -0.54
CA ASN A 34 7.70 2.61 -1.68
C ASN A 34 6.61 3.68 -1.66
N LEU A 35 6.05 3.99 -0.50
CA LEU A 35 5.08 5.07 -0.34
C LEU A 35 5.68 6.40 -0.82
N LEU A 36 6.85 6.77 -0.31
CA LEU A 36 7.53 8.03 -0.66
C LEU A 36 7.84 8.12 -2.16
N ILE A 37 8.41 7.06 -2.75
CA ILE A 37 8.72 7.03 -4.19
C ILE A 37 7.43 7.18 -5.02
N THR A 38 6.36 6.48 -4.63
CA THR A 38 5.08 6.54 -5.36
C THR A 38 4.47 7.94 -5.26
N SER A 39 4.56 8.59 -4.10
CA SER A 39 4.11 9.98 -3.92
C SER A 39 4.88 10.95 -4.82
N PHE A 40 6.22 10.88 -4.85
CA PHE A 40 7.04 11.71 -5.72
C PHE A 40 6.74 11.49 -7.21
N LEU A 41 6.60 10.23 -7.63
CA LEU A 41 6.27 9.92 -9.03
C LEU A 41 4.88 10.44 -9.41
N THR A 42 3.90 10.29 -8.51
CA THR A 42 2.54 10.79 -8.73
C THR A 42 2.53 12.31 -8.88
N GLU A 43 3.25 13.02 -8.02
CA GLU A 43 3.39 14.48 -8.09
C GLU A 43 4.08 14.92 -9.39
N ALA A 44 5.18 14.27 -9.77
CA ALA A 44 5.88 14.56 -11.02
C ALA A 44 4.99 14.35 -12.26
N VAL A 45 4.25 13.23 -12.30
CA VAL A 45 3.28 12.95 -13.37
C VAL A 45 2.19 14.02 -13.40
N TYR A 46 1.62 14.39 -12.25
CA TYR A 46 0.61 15.44 -12.17
C TYR A 46 1.12 16.79 -12.72
N HIS A 47 2.35 17.18 -12.40
CA HIS A 47 2.94 18.42 -12.91
C HIS A 47 3.16 18.38 -14.43
N ILE A 48 3.68 17.27 -14.94
CA ILE A 48 3.83 17.08 -16.39
C ILE A 48 2.46 17.15 -17.07
N GLU A 49 1.48 16.39 -16.56
CA GLU A 49 0.12 16.38 -17.11
C GLU A 49 -0.50 17.77 -17.11
N LYS A 50 -0.34 18.54 -16.02
CA LYS A 50 -0.84 19.91 -15.92
C LYS A 50 -0.32 20.81 -17.04
N GLU A 51 0.92 20.62 -17.48
CA GLU A 51 1.57 21.44 -18.50
C GLU A 51 1.37 20.90 -19.93
N THR A 52 1.32 19.58 -20.10
CA THR A 52 1.35 18.94 -21.43
C THR A 52 0.00 18.42 -21.91
N VAL A 53 -0.98 18.24 -21.02
CA VAL A 53 -2.27 17.67 -21.40
C VAL A 53 -3.11 18.68 -22.18
N ASP A 54 -3.52 18.25 -23.38
CA ASP A 54 -4.55 18.90 -24.16
C ASP A 54 -5.91 18.72 -23.48
N LYS A 55 -6.37 19.77 -22.78
CA LYS A 55 -7.63 19.80 -22.03
C LYS A 55 -8.85 19.46 -22.89
N SER A 56 -8.80 19.70 -24.20
CA SER A 56 -9.91 19.37 -25.11
C SER A 56 -10.08 17.86 -25.34
N LYS A 57 -9.04 17.07 -25.03
CA LYS A 57 -9.01 15.62 -25.15
C LYS A 57 -9.13 14.90 -23.81
N VAL A 58 -9.23 15.65 -22.71
CA VAL A 58 -9.45 15.08 -21.38
C VAL A 58 -10.92 14.75 -21.23
N ILE A 59 -11.24 13.46 -21.28
CA ILE A 59 -12.57 12.98 -20.87
C ILE A 59 -12.56 12.96 -19.35
N LYS A 60 -13.19 13.97 -18.74
CA LYS A 60 -13.49 13.95 -17.30
C LYS A 60 -14.55 12.88 -17.08
N SER A 61 -14.19 11.78 -16.43
CA SER A 61 -15.19 10.82 -15.96
C SER A 61 -16.13 11.54 -14.97
N GLU A 62 -17.44 11.28 -15.07
CA GLU A 62 -18.47 11.90 -14.22
C GLU A 62 -18.13 11.83 -12.73
N LEU A 63 -17.47 10.74 -12.32
CA LEU A 63 -16.95 10.50 -10.97
C LEU A 63 -15.95 11.55 -10.45
N TYR A 64 -15.22 12.24 -11.33
CA TYR A 64 -14.27 13.30 -10.94
C TYR A 64 -14.85 14.72 -11.08
N ILE A 65 -16.08 14.83 -11.60
CA ILE A 65 -16.83 16.08 -11.66
C ILE A 65 -17.71 16.23 -10.41
N ASP A 66 -18.03 15.11 -9.75
CA ASP A 66 -18.83 15.07 -8.53
C ASP A 66 -18.05 15.61 -7.31
N ASP A 67 -18.57 16.69 -6.72
CA ASP A 67 -18.03 17.31 -5.51
C ASP A 67 -18.05 16.33 -4.32
N GLU A 68 -18.89 15.28 -4.34
CA GLU A 68 -18.91 14.23 -3.32
C GLU A 68 -17.69 13.30 -3.38
N PHE A 69 -16.98 13.23 -4.51
CA PHE A 69 -15.84 12.33 -4.67
C PHE A 69 -14.69 12.66 -3.71
N LEU A 70 -14.38 13.95 -3.54
CA LEU A 70 -13.34 14.39 -2.61
C LEU A 70 -13.73 14.07 -1.16
N THR A 71 -15.00 14.26 -0.81
CA THR A 71 -15.54 13.92 0.51
C THR A 71 -15.44 12.42 0.79
N MET A 72 -15.88 11.58 -0.16
CA MET A 72 -15.82 10.12 -0.05
C MET A 72 -14.37 9.62 0.09
N ILE A 73 -13.42 10.19 -0.65
CA ILE A 73 -12.00 9.84 -0.55
C ILE A 73 -11.47 10.20 0.85
N ASN A 74 -11.76 11.40 1.33
CA ASN A 74 -11.29 11.87 2.64
C ASN A 74 -11.84 11.01 3.78
N GLU A 75 -13.15 10.73 3.79
CA GLU A 75 -13.77 9.84 4.79
C GLU A 75 -13.16 8.43 4.77
N ARG A 76 -12.87 7.89 3.58
CA ARG A 76 -12.24 6.59 3.43
C ARG A 76 -10.81 6.56 3.96
N VAL A 77 -10.06 7.64 3.76
CA VAL A 77 -8.69 7.79 4.26
C VAL A 77 -8.71 7.92 5.78
N GLU A 78 -9.53 8.80 6.35
CA GLU A 78 -9.68 8.97 7.80
C GLU A 78 -10.14 7.69 8.50
N GLY A 79 -11.11 6.98 7.91
CA GLY A 79 -11.58 5.69 8.44
C GLY A 79 -10.50 4.60 8.47
N LYS A 80 -9.51 4.67 7.58
CA LYS A 80 -8.35 3.76 7.59
C LYS A 80 -7.29 4.18 8.60
N ILE A 81 -7.00 5.49 8.68
CA ILE A 81 -6.02 6.04 9.63
C ILE A 81 -6.49 5.80 11.07
N SER A 82 -7.74 6.10 11.40
CA SER A 82 -8.31 5.88 12.74
C SER A 82 -8.30 4.42 13.19
N LYS A 83 -8.38 3.45 12.26
CA LYS A 83 -8.25 2.02 12.56
C LYS A 83 -6.81 1.59 12.80
N MET A 84 -5.84 2.27 12.20
CA MET A 84 -4.41 1.93 12.30
C MET A 84 -3.72 2.57 13.50
N PHE A 85 -4.16 3.75 13.95
CA PHE A 85 -3.49 4.53 15.00
C PHE A 85 -4.33 4.67 16.29
N LYS A 86 -5.15 3.66 16.60
CA LYS A 86 -5.94 3.61 17.83
C LYS A 86 -5.11 3.24 19.05
#